data_AF-A0A090Q944-F1
#
_entry.id   AF-A0A090Q944-F1
#
_cell.length_a   1.000
_cell.length_b   1.000
_cell.length_c   1.000
_cell.angle_alpha   90.00
_cell.angle_beta   90.00
_cell.angle_gamma   90.00
#
_symmetry.space_group_name_H-M   'P 1'
#
loop_
_entity.id
_entity.type
_entity.pdbx_description
1 polymer ?
#
loop_
_entity_poly.entity_id
_entity_poly.type
_entity_poly.pdbx_seq_one_letter_code
_entity_poly.pdbx_strand_id
1 'polypeptide(L)'
;MGLIACKNEVEEQTVDIVDEIATPQLHLDQANNLAALPLHCIETEYPNKMGHVTAAPEDQKRPTDQHPVFYGCFDWHSAVHGYWSVVTLIKQFPKLEAREELLAKIKRNLTTENIAVEIAYLNTENNKTFERTYGWAWLLKLQQELDTWEDPQGQELAQILKPLSDIVIERYTDYLPKLNYAIRVGEHSNTAFDGICLGLCHTCW
;
A
#
# COMPACT_ATOMS: atom_id res chain seq x y z
N MET A 1 -54.59 -36.02 1.73
CA MET A 1 -53.48 -35.03 1.70
C MET A 1 -52.41 -35.50 2.67
N GLY A 2 -51.43 -36.28 2.22
CA GLY A 2 -50.30 -36.70 3.05
C GLY A 2 -49.09 -35.82 2.75
N LEU A 3 -48.55 -35.15 3.77
CA LEU A 3 -47.31 -34.40 3.67
C LEU A 3 -46.14 -35.40 3.56
N ILE A 4 -45.40 -35.34 2.45
CA ILE A 4 -44.14 -36.05 2.27
C ILE A 4 -43.04 -35.15 2.84
N ALA A 5 -42.39 -35.61 3.91
CA ALA A 5 -41.19 -34.97 4.44
C ALA A 5 -39.96 -35.49 3.69
N CYS A 6 -39.15 -34.58 3.15
CA CYS A 6 -37.83 -34.90 2.61
C CYS A 6 -36.93 -35.41 3.75
N LYS A 7 -36.44 -36.65 3.62
CA LYS A 7 -35.31 -37.13 4.41
C LYS A 7 -34.06 -36.50 3.81
N ASN A 8 -33.57 -35.42 4.42
CA ASN A 8 -32.20 -34.98 4.15
C ASN A 8 -31.28 -35.91 4.95
N GLU A 9 -30.66 -36.85 4.26
CA GLU A 9 -29.47 -37.53 4.77
C GLU A 9 -28.35 -36.48 4.78
N VAL A 10 -27.97 -36.04 5.98
CA VAL A 10 -26.79 -35.19 6.16
C VAL A 10 -25.59 -36.11 6.04
N GLU A 11 -24.90 -36.06 4.90
CA GLU A 11 -23.58 -36.68 4.79
C GLU A 11 -22.65 -36.02 5.81
N GLU A 12 -22.12 -36.82 6.73
CA GLU A 12 -21.07 -36.42 7.65
C GLU A 12 -19.83 -36.07 6.82
N GLN A 13 -19.63 -34.78 6.57
CA GLN A 13 -18.39 -34.28 6.01
C GLN A 13 -17.29 -34.47 7.05
N THR A 14 -16.40 -35.42 6.79
CA THR A 14 -15.17 -35.58 7.56
C THR A 14 -14.32 -34.33 7.35
N VAL A 15 -14.29 -33.46 8.36
CA VAL A 15 -13.38 -32.30 8.37
C VAL A 15 -12.01 -32.81 8.77
N ASP A 16 -11.10 -32.92 7.80
CA ASP A 16 -9.70 -33.17 8.08
C ASP A 16 -9.11 -31.93 8.77
N ILE A 17 -9.01 -31.99 10.09
CA ILE A 17 -8.33 -30.96 10.88
C ILE A 17 -6.83 -31.17 10.68
N VAL A 18 -6.23 -30.33 9.86
CA VAL A 18 -4.79 -30.28 9.67
C VAL A 18 -4.21 -29.37 10.75
N ASP A 19 -3.44 -29.93 11.68
CA ASP A 19 -2.89 -29.19 12.83
C ASP A 19 -1.90 -28.08 12.42
N GLU A 20 -1.29 -28.19 11.23
CA GLU A 20 -0.38 -27.18 10.69
C GLU A 20 -0.56 -27.03 9.17
N ILE A 21 -0.81 -25.80 8.74
CA ILE A 21 -0.78 -25.42 7.32
C ILE A 21 0.63 -24.93 7.03
N ALA A 22 1.34 -25.61 6.12
CA ALA A 22 2.67 -25.18 5.71
C ALA A 22 2.65 -23.74 5.21
N THR A 23 3.54 -22.89 5.75
CA THR A 23 3.63 -21.49 5.33
C THR A 23 4.05 -21.43 3.85
N PRO A 24 3.25 -20.81 2.98
CA PRO A 24 3.58 -20.73 1.56
C PRO A 24 4.93 -20.02 1.39
N GLN A 25 5.82 -20.66 0.66
CA GLN A 25 7.13 -20.09 0.31
C GLN A 25 7.02 -19.44 -1.06
N LEU A 26 7.57 -18.23 -1.18
CA LEU A 26 7.66 -17.53 -2.44
C LEU A 26 8.99 -17.89 -3.13
N HIS A 27 8.90 -18.43 -4.35
CA HIS A 27 10.04 -18.79 -5.19
C HIS A 27 10.19 -17.79 -6.35
N LEU A 28 11.35 -17.83 -7.04
CA LEU A 28 11.69 -16.88 -8.11
C LEU A 28 10.64 -16.83 -9.23
N ASP A 29 10.13 -17.98 -9.67
CA ASP A 29 9.11 -18.03 -10.73
C ASP A 29 7.81 -17.32 -10.30
N GLN A 30 7.40 -17.51 -9.05
CA GLN A 30 6.24 -16.82 -8.49
C GLN A 30 6.52 -15.33 -8.29
N ALA A 31 7.75 -14.96 -7.88
CA ALA A 31 8.18 -13.58 -7.76
C ALA A 31 8.16 -12.84 -9.11
N ASN A 32 8.61 -13.48 -10.19
CA ASN A 32 8.53 -12.95 -11.55
C ASN A 32 7.07 -12.75 -11.99
N ASN A 33 6.19 -13.71 -11.69
CA ASN A 33 4.76 -13.58 -11.97
C ASN A 33 4.11 -12.43 -11.18
N LEU A 34 4.46 -12.27 -9.90
CA LEU A 34 3.96 -11.17 -9.07
C LEU A 34 4.49 -9.82 -9.56
N ALA A 35 5.74 -9.75 -10.00
CA ALA A 35 6.37 -8.53 -10.50
C ALA A 35 5.68 -7.96 -11.76
N ALA A 36 5.02 -8.81 -12.55
CA ALA A 36 4.26 -8.38 -13.72
C ALA A 36 3.09 -7.44 -13.37
N LEU A 37 2.50 -7.57 -12.18
CA LEU A 37 1.37 -6.74 -11.73
C LEU A 37 1.77 -5.27 -11.52
N PRO A 38 2.72 -4.92 -10.64
CA PRO A 38 3.15 -3.53 -10.49
C PRO A 38 3.85 -3.03 -11.75
N LEU A 39 4.55 -3.90 -12.50
CA LEU A 39 5.16 -3.50 -13.76
C LEU A 39 4.13 -2.95 -14.77
N HIS A 40 2.95 -3.58 -14.82
CA HIS A 40 1.86 -3.15 -15.69
C HIS A 40 1.22 -1.83 -15.24
N CYS A 41 1.17 -1.53 -13.94
CA CYS A 41 0.36 -0.44 -13.43
C CYS A 41 1.13 0.78 -12.90
N ILE A 42 2.41 0.67 -12.52
CA ILE A 42 3.17 1.72 -11.82
C ILE A 42 3.27 3.07 -12.57
N GLU A 43 3.19 3.05 -13.90
CA GLU A 43 3.16 4.25 -14.75
C GLU A 43 1.84 4.38 -15.56
N THR A 44 0.83 3.56 -15.26
CA THR A 44 -0.47 3.56 -15.96
C THR A 44 -1.42 4.54 -15.30
N GLU A 45 -1.71 5.65 -15.99
CA GLU A 45 -2.49 6.76 -15.45
C GLU A 45 -4.00 6.53 -15.38
N TYR A 46 -4.57 5.71 -16.27
CA TYR A 46 -6.03 5.50 -16.34
C TYR A 46 -6.40 4.03 -16.54
N PRO A 47 -7.56 3.58 -16.00
CA PRO A 47 -8.48 4.32 -15.13
C PRO A 47 -7.90 4.55 -13.73
N ASN A 48 -8.23 5.71 -13.12
CA ASN A 48 -7.75 6.07 -11.78
C ASN A 48 -8.88 6.67 -10.92
N LYS A 49 -8.94 6.24 -9.66
CA LYS A 49 -9.86 6.70 -8.62
C LYS A 49 -9.11 7.59 -7.64
N MET A 50 -9.19 8.90 -7.90
CA MET A 50 -8.41 9.92 -7.19
C MET A 50 -8.77 10.14 -5.72
N GLY A 51 -9.97 9.76 -5.27
CA GLY A 51 -10.35 9.81 -3.84
C GLY A 51 -10.28 11.18 -3.14
N HIS A 52 -10.21 12.29 -3.89
CA HIS A 52 -9.96 13.62 -3.34
C HIS A 52 -11.21 14.49 -3.18
N VAL A 53 -11.07 15.58 -2.41
CA VAL A 53 -12.04 16.68 -2.38
C VAL A 53 -11.60 17.76 -3.37
N THR A 54 -12.44 18.03 -4.37
CA THR A 54 -12.28 19.15 -5.32
C THR A 54 -12.94 20.39 -4.71
N ALA A 55 -12.14 21.33 -4.18
CA ALA A 55 -12.64 22.53 -3.52
C ALA A 55 -12.79 23.72 -4.48
N ALA A 56 -11.93 23.78 -5.49
CA ALA A 56 -11.96 24.78 -6.56
C ALA A 56 -11.72 24.12 -7.93
N PRO A 57 -12.06 24.79 -9.05
CA PRO A 57 -11.81 24.27 -10.40
C PRO A 57 -10.34 23.87 -10.64
N GLU A 58 -9.40 24.53 -9.99
CA GLU A 58 -7.96 24.28 -10.09
C GLU A 58 -7.52 22.94 -9.46
N ASP A 59 -8.36 22.35 -8.61
CA ASP A 59 -8.12 21.03 -8.00
C ASP A 59 -8.40 19.88 -8.98
N GLN A 60 -9.09 20.15 -10.09
CA GLN A 60 -9.40 19.16 -11.11
C GLN A 60 -8.19 18.91 -12.02
N LYS A 61 -7.16 18.29 -11.44
CA LYS A 61 -5.91 17.92 -12.14
C LYS A 61 -5.91 16.47 -12.57
N ARG A 62 -4.98 16.13 -13.47
CA ARG A 62 -4.73 14.74 -13.85
C ARG A 62 -4.06 13.97 -12.70
N PRO A 63 -4.16 12.63 -12.66
CA PRO A 63 -3.46 11.83 -11.66
C PRO A 63 -1.95 12.11 -11.65
N THR A 64 -1.33 12.21 -12.82
CA THR A 64 0.11 12.51 -12.95
C THR A 64 0.51 13.88 -12.41
N ASP A 65 -0.38 14.88 -12.46
CA ASP A 65 -0.11 16.23 -11.96
C ASP A 65 -0.33 16.35 -10.45
N GLN A 66 -1.30 15.61 -9.91
CA GLN A 66 -1.67 15.70 -8.50
C GLN A 66 -0.84 14.77 -7.61
N HIS A 67 -0.53 13.57 -8.11
CA HIS A 67 0.15 12.51 -7.38
C HIS A 67 1.31 11.93 -8.21
N PRO A 68 2.31 12.74 -8.58
CA PRO A 68 3.34 12.34 -9.55
C PRO A 68 4.18 11.13 -9.11
N VAL A 69 4.20 10.79 -7.81
CA VAL A 69 4.86 9.57 -7.33
C VAL A 69 3.90 8.38 -7.45
N PHE A 70 2.67 8.56 -7.00
CA PHE A 70 1.70 7.49 -6.77
C PHE A 70 0.45 7.61 -7.66
N TYR A 71 0.62 8.05 -8.91
CA TYR A 71 -0.48 8.16 -9.88
C TYR A 71 -0.83 6.85 -10.57
N GLY A 72 0.12 5.90 -10.60
CA GLY A 72 -0.06 4.61 -11.26
C GLY A 72 -1.13 3.76 -10.58
N CYS A 73 -1.54 2.69 -11.26
CA CYS A 73 -2.53 1.74 -10.77
C CYS A 73 -3.91 2.40 -10.55
N PHE A 74 -4.84 1.66 -9.94
CA PHE A 74 -6.23 2.09 -9.88
C PHE A 74 -6.48 3.26 -8.91
N ASP A 75 -5.74 3.36 -7.81
CA ASP A 75 -5.80 4.46 -6.85
C ASP A 75 -4.46 4.64 -6.12
N TRP A 76 -4.35 5.72 -5.35
CA TRP A 76 -3.11 6.14 -4.70
C TRP A 76 -2.53 5.06 -3.79
N HIS A 77 -3.32 4.47 -2.89
CA HIS A 77 -2.79 3.41 -2.01
C HIS A 77 -2.46 2.12 -2.74
N SER A 78 -3.17 1.79 -3.83
CA SER A 78 -2.79 0.66 -4.69
C SER A 78 -1.43 0.91 -5.35
N ALA A 79 -1.15 2.14 -5.75
CA ALA A 79 0.16 2.54 -6.25
C ALA A 79 1.22 2.34 -5.16
N VAL A 80 1.02 2.90 -3.97
CA VAL A 80 1.96 2.76 -2.84
C VAL A 80 2.23 1.29 -2.49
N HIS A 81 1.17 0.47 -2.44
CA HIS A 81 1.28 -0.97 -2.24
C HIS A 81 2.08 -1.63 -3.37
N GLY A 82 1.87 -1.22 -4.63
CA GLY A 82 2.66 -1.64 -5.78
C GLY A 82 4.15 -1.33 -5.62
N TYR A 83 4.50 -0.12 -5.19
CA TYR A 83 5.89 0.26 -4.88
C TYR A 83 6.48 -0.62 -3.77
N TRP A 84 5.74 -0.83 -2.67
CA TRP A 84 6.19 -1.70 -1.57
C TRP A 84 6.44 -3.12 -2.06
N SER A 85 5.53 -3.68 -2.86
CA SER A 85 5.66 -5.01 -3.45
C SER A 85 6.91 -5.11 -4.33
N VAL A 86 7.16 -4.11 -5.18
CA VAL A 86 8.37 -4.06 -6.01
C VAL A 86 9.64 -4.03 -5.17
N VAL A 87 9.72 -3.14 -4.19
CA VAL A 87 10.92 -3.04 -3.32
C VAL A 87 11.15 -4.36 -2.58
N THR A 88 10.09 -4.97 -2.04
CA THR A 88 10.15 -6.27 -1.36
C THR A 88 10.68 -7.36 -2.30
N LEU A 89 10.15 -7.45 -3.52
CA LEU A 89 10.55 -8.45 -4.51
C LEU A 89 12.01 -8.25 -4.97
N ILE A 90 12.43 -7.01 -5.23
CA ILE A 90 13.80 -6.69 -5.64
C ILE A 90 14.81 -7.05 -4.54
N LYS A 91 14.46 -6.75 -3.28
CA LYS A 91 15.30 -7.05 -2.12
C LYS A 91 15.41 -8.56 -1.86
N GLN A 92 14.29 -9.29 -1.95
CA GLN A 92 14.26 -10.73 -1.68
C GLN A 92 14.81 -11.57 -2.85
N PHE A 93 14.64 -11.11 -4.09
CA PHE A 93 15.05 -11.83 -5.30
C PHE A 93 15.99 -10.96 -6.17
N PRO A 94 17.31 -10.94 -5.89
CA PRO A 94 18.28 -10.19 -6.69
C PRO A 94 18.34 -10.60 -8.17
N LYS A 95 17.82 -11.79 -8.52
CA LYS A 95 17.73 -12.33 -9.89
C LYS A 95 16.36 -12.13 -10.54
N LEU A 96 15.50 -11.29 -9.96
CA LEU A 96 14.19 -10.96 -10.55
C LEU A 96 14.38 -10.40 -11.96
N GLU A 97 13.63 -10.92 -12.94
CA GLU A 97 13.82 -10.57 -14.35
C GLU A 97 13.55 -9.09 -14.62
N ALA A 98 12.50 -8.55 -14.02
CA ALA A 98 12.08 -7.16 -14.17
C ALA A 98 12.80 -6.18 -13.22
N ARG A 99 13.83 -6.62 -12.47
CA ARG A 99 14.49 -5.81 -11.42
C ARG A 99 14.90 -4.42 -11.91
N GLU A 100 15.68 -4.36 -12.98
CA GLU A 100 16.24 -3.11 -13.49
C GLU A 100 15.17 -2.18 -14.05
N GLU A 101 14.17 -2.75 -14.75
CA GLU A 101 13.07 -1.98 -15.30
C GLU A 101 12.22 -1.35 -14.19
N LEU A 102 11.82 -2.15 -13.20
CA LEU A 102 11.04 -1.70 -12.07
C LEU A 102 11.78 -0.63 -11.26
N LEU A 103 13.07 -0.83 -10.99
CA LEU A 103 13.88 0.15 -10.28
C LEU A 103 14.01 1.45 -11.06
N ALA A 104 14.18 1.39 -12.39
CA ALA A 104 14.25 2.56 -13.25
C ALA A 104 12.94 3.37 -13.24
N LYS A 105 11.79 2.70 -13.18
CA LYS A 105 10.47 3.36 -13.04
C LYS A 105 10.33 4.01 -11.67
N ILE A 106 10.68 3.31 -10.59
CA ILE A 106 10.66 3.88 -9.22
C ILE A 106 11.52 5.13 -9.15
N LYS A 107 12.78 5.07 -9.63
CA LYS A 107 13.70 6.22 -9.59
C LYS A 107 13.24 7.42 -10.41
N ARG A 108 12.44 7.20 -11.44
CA ARG A 108 11.89 8.27 -12.28
C ARG A 108 10.76 9.02 -11.58
N ASN A 109 9.96 8.30 -10.81
CA ASN A 109 8.76 8.84 -10.18
C ASN A 109 9.03 9.31 -8.75
N LEU A 110 9.82 8.56 -7.98
CA LEU A 110 10.20 8.88 -6.61
C LEU A 110 11.41 9.82 -6.58
N THR A 111 11.15 11.11 -6.85
CA THR A 111 12.13 12.19 -6.75
C THR A 111 11.74 13.19 -5.67
N THR A 112 12.69 14.01 -5.23
CA THR A 112 12.43 15.06 -4.22
C THR A 112 11.38 16.07 -4.70
N GLU A 113 11.37 16.40 -5.98
CA GLU A 113 10.41 17.33 -6.59
C GLU A 113 8.99 16.74 -6.58
N ASN A 114 8.85 15.47 -6.97
CA ASN A 114 7.55 14.80 -6.98
C ASN A 114 7.03 14.58 -5.56
N ILE A 115 7.90 14.25 -4.60
CA ILE A 115 7.53 14.19 -3.19
C ILE A 115 7.05 15.55 -2.66
N ALA A 116 7.66 16.65 -3.09
CA ALA A 116 7.18 17.98 -2.70
C ALA A 116 5.75 18.25 -3.20
N VAL A 117 5.37 17.72 -4.37
CA VAL A 117 3.99 17.81 -4.88
C VAL A 117 3.02 16.98 -4.02
N GLU A 118 3.37 15.74 -3.67
CA GLU A 118 2.55 14.90 -2.77
C GLU A 118 2.33 15.59 -1.41
N ILE A 119 3.39 16.17 -0.85
CA ILE A 119 3.35 16.93 0.41
C ILE A 119 2.45 18.16 0.29
N ALA A 120 2.61 18.93 -0.79
CA ALA A 120 1.79 20.12 -1.03
C ALA A 120 0.30 19.76 -1.10
N TYR A 121 -0.04 18.67 -1.80
CA TYR A 121 -1.40 18.17 -1.87
C TYR A 121 -1.95 17.74 -0.50
N LEU A 122 -1.20 16.90 0.23
CA LEU A 122 -1.61 16.42 1.55
C LEU A 122 -1.86 17.57 2.53
N ASN A 123 -1.17 18.70 2.38
CA ASN A 123 -1.31 19.88 3.23
C ASN A 123 -2.42 20.85 2.81
N THR A 124 -3.15 20.57 1.73
CA THR A 124 -4.33 21.37 1.37
C THR A 124 -5.42 21.25 2.43
N GLU A 125 -6.20 22.33 2.61
CA GLU A 125 -7.17 22.45 3.71
C GLU A 125 -8.18 21.29 3.77
N ASN A 126 -8.68 20.86 2.60
CA ASN A 126 -9.75 19.88 2.47
C ASN A 126 -9.27 18.43 2.34
N ASN A 127 -7.97 18.18 2.16
CA ASN A 127 -7.42 16.84 1.92
C ASN A 127 -6.52 16.32 3.05
N LYS A 128 -6.58 16.93 4.24
CA LYS A 128 -5.81 16.48 5.42
C LYS A 128 -6.10 15.04 5.84
N THR A 129 -7.29 14.54 5.54
CA THR A 129 -7.73 13.16 5.83
C THR A 129 -7.64 12.22 4.65
N PHE A 130 -7.05 12.65 3.53
CA PHE A 130 -6.86 11.82 2.35
C PHE A 130 -6.10 10.53 2.71
N GLU A 131 -6.60 9.40 2.22
CA GLU A 131 -6.02 8.06 2.43
C GLU A 131 -5.90 7.63 3.90
N ARG A 132 -6.61 8.33 4.79
CA ARG A 132 -6.69 7.97 6.20
C ARG A 132 -7.59 6.73 6.38
N THR A 133 -7.11 5.64 6.94
CA THR A 133 -5.75 5.35 7.44
C THR A 133 -5.01 4.35 6.55
N TYR A 134 -5.70 3.66 5.63
CA TYR A 134 -5.12 2.57 4.85
C TYR A 134 -3.91 2.96 3.99
N GLY A 135 -4.01 4.04 3.23
CA GLY A 135 -2.89 4.47 2.40
C GLY A 135 -1.72 4.97 3.26
N TRP A 136 -2.00 5.56 4.42
CA TRP A 136 -0.96 5.93 5.37
C TRP A 136 -0.17 4.71 5.86
N ALA A 137 -0.87 3.61 6.18
CA ALA A 137 -0.23 2.36 6.58
C ALA A 137 0.68 1.80 5.47
N TRP A 138 0.21 1.79 4.22
CA TRP A 138 1.02 1.34 3.09
C TRP A 138 2.24 2.22 2.86
N LEU A 139 2.13 3.54 3.03
CA LEU A 139 3.26 4.45 2.90
C LEU A 139 4.34 4.14 3.95
N LEU A 140 3.92 3.91 5.20
CA LEU A 140 4.85 3.55 6.27
C LEU A 140 5.47 2.16 6.06
N LYS A 141 4.72 1.20 5.48
CA LYS A 141 5.27 -0.10 5.09
C LYS A 141 6.31 0.04 3.97
N LEU A 142 6.07 0.90 2.99
CA LEU A 142 7.05 1.21 1.94
C LEU A 142 8.31 1.84 2.54
N GLN A 143 8.17 2.82 3.42
CA GLN A 143 9.30 3.43 4.12
C GLN A 143 10.11 2.38 4.90
N GLN A 144 9.44 1.54 5.69
CA GLN A 144 10.08 0.46 6.45
C GLN A 144 10.84 -0.51 5.53
N GLU A 145 10.28 -0.86 4.38
CA GLU A 145 10.93 -1.78 3.44
C GLU A 145 12.20 -1.16 2.85
N LEU A 146 12.16 0.14 2.51
CA LEU A 146 13.31 0.89 2.03
C LEU A 146 14.38 1.07 3.11
N ASP A 147 14.00 1.40 4.34
CA ASP A 147 14.93 1.58 5.46
C ASP A 147 15.72 0.29 5.76
N THR A 148 15.07 -0.85 5.66
CA THR A 148 15.66 -2.18 5.89
C THR A 148 16.36 -2.77 4.66
N TRP A 149 16.40 -2.04 3.54
CA TRP A 149 17.10 -2.48 2.35
C TRP A 149 18.58 -2.07 2.43
N GLU A 150 19.46 -3.04 2.66
CA GLU A 150 20.92 -2.87 2.73
C GLU A 150 21.57 -2.67 1.34
N ASP A 151 21.07 -1.71 0.57
CA ASP A 151 21.57 -1.31 -0.74
C ASP A 151 21.60 0.23 -0.82
N PRO A 152 22.69 0.85 -1.31
CA PRO A 152 22.77 2.31 -1.45
C PRO A 152 21.58 2.93 -2.21
N GLN A 153 21.02 2.20 -3.18
CA GLN A 153 19.85 2.65 -3.94
C GLN A 153 18.60 2.67 -3.07
N GLY A 154 18.42 1.67 -2.20
CA GLY A 154 17.32 1.64 -1.24
C GLY A 154 17.40 2.77 -0.23
N GLN A 155 18.60 3.03 0.28
CA GLN A 155 18.86 4.12 1.22
C GLN A 155 18.61 5.51 0.60
N GLU A 156 19.00 5.72 -0.66
CA GLU A 156 18.71 6.96 -1.39
C GLU A 156 17.20 7.19 -1.53
N LEU A 157 16.45 6.17 -1.96
CA LEU A 157 15.00 6.23 -2.10
C LEU A 157 14.30 6.44 -0.74
N ALA A 158 14.81 5.81 0.33
CA ALA A 158 14.33 6.00 1.69
C ALA A 158 14.42 7.46 2.12
N GLN A 159 15.54 8.13 1.85
CA GLN A 159 15.73 9.55 2.17
C GLN A 159 14.81 10.46 1.38
N ILE A 160 14.54 10.14 0.10
CA ILE A 160 13.61 10.91 -0.74
C ILE A 160 12.17 10.78 -0.22
N LEU A 161 11.74 9.58 0.18
CA LEU A 161 10.39 9.32 0.69
C LEU A 161 10.15 9.87 2.09
N LYS A 162 11.21 9.93 2.93
CA LYS A 162 11.13 10.25 4.35
C LYS A 162 10.28 11.47 4.71
N PRO A 163 10.38 12.63 4.02
CA PRO A 163 9.59 13.81 4.39
C PRO A 163 8.08 13.59 4.27
N LEU A 164 7.63 12.76 3.32
CA LEU A 164 6.23 12.39 3.18
C LEU A 164 5.79 11.45 4.31
N SER A 165 6.64 10.47 4.64
CA SER A 165 6.43 9.53 5.75
C SER A 165 6.32 10.25 7.10
N ASP A 166 7.18 11.24 7.35
CA ASP A 166 7.20 12.02 8.60
C ASP A 166 5.87 12.76 8.83
N ILE A 167 5.29 13.35 7.77
CA ILE A 167 3.96 14.01 7.83
C ILE A 167 2.87 13.00 8.18
N VAL A 168 2.93 11.80 7.60
CA VAL A 168 1.96 10.74 7.88
C VAL A 168 2.09 10.23 9.32
N ILE A 169 3.30 10.10 9.84
CA ILE A 169 3.55 9.74 11.25
C ILE A 169 2.91 10.78 12.18
N GLU A 170 3.17 12.07 11.96
CA GLU A 170 2.58 13.16 12.75
C GLU A 170 1.04 13.08 12.73
N ARG A 171 0.45 12.89 11.54
CA ARG A 171 -1.01 12.78 11.39
C ARG A 171 -1.60 11.57 12.08
N TYR A 172 -0.89 10.44 12.10
CA TYR A 172 -1.31 9.28 12.86
C TYR A 172 -1.27 9.54 14.37
N THR A 173 -0.18 10.13 14.86
CA THR A 173 -0.04 10.51 16.28
C THR A 173 -1.14 11.48 16.70
N ASP A 174 -1.57 12.37 15.81
CA ASP A 174 -2.67 13.30 16.04
C ASP A 174 -4.06 12.66 15.93
N TYR A 175 -4.22 11.65 15.08
CA TYR A 175 -5.51 11.05 14.76
C TYR A 175 -5.89 9.94 15.73
N LEU A 176 -4.96 9.02 16.04
CA LEU A 176 -5.26 7.84 16.85
C LEU A 176 -5.87 8.18 18.22
N PRO A 177 -5.38 9.19 18.98
CA PRO A 177 -5.98 9.56 20.27
C PRO A 177 -7.42 10.08 20.15
N LYS A 178 -7.87 10.50 18.95
CA LYS A 178 -9.23 10.98 18.72
C LYS A 178 -10.24 9.84 18.53
N LEU A 179 -9.78 8.59 18.41
CA LEU A 179 -10.64 7.42 18.27
C LEU A 179 -11.12 6.90 19.63
N ASN A 180 -12.42 7.02 19.90
CA ASN A 180 -13.03 6.43 21.11
C ASN A 180 -13.07 4.89 21.08
N TYR A 181 -13.12 4.31 19.88
CA TYR A 181 -13.15 2.86 19.66
C TYR A 181 -12.35 2.49 18.41
N ALA A 182 -11.79 1.28 18.41
CA ALA A 182 -11.20 0.70 17.22
C ALA A 182 -12.27 0.47 16.15
N ILE A 183 -11.96 0.78 14.90
CA ILE A 183 -12.78 0.46 13.72
C ILE A 183 -12.39 -0.94 13.27
N ARG A 184 -13.35 -1.87 13.26
CA ARG A 184 -13.14 -3.32 13.02
C ARG A 184 -13.84 -3.87 11.78
N VAL A 185 -14.20 -3.00 10.84
CA VAL A 185 -14.89 -3.41 9.60
C VAL A 185 -13.93 -4.14 8.67
N GLY A 186 -14.43 -5.02 7.80
CA GLY A 186 -13.61 -5.75 6.82
C GLY A 186 -13.19 -4.91 5.60
N GLU A 187 -13.00 -3.61 5.77
CA GLU A 187 -12.75 -2.64 4.68
C GLU A 187 -11.54 -1.75 5.00
N HIS A 188 -11.13 -0.90 4.06
CA HIS A 188 -9.97 0.01 4.17
C HIS A 188 -9.96 0.91 5.42
N SER A 189 -11.09 1.14 6.07
CA SER A 189 -11.15 1.94 7.31
C SER A 189 -10.76 1.18 8.59
N ASN A 190 -10.36 -0.10 8.49
CA ASN A 190 -10.01 -0.92 9.64
C ASN A 190 -8.70 -0.50 10.31
N THR A 191 -8.81 -0.03 11.55
CA THR A 191 -7.69 0.46 12.37
C THR A 191 -6.66 -0.62 12.76
N ALA A 192 -6.95 -1.91 12.62
CA ALA A 192 -6.03 -2.98 12.98
C ALA A 192 -4.82 -3.06 12.04
N PHE A 193 -5.03 -2.90 10.73
CA PHE A 193 -3.93 -2.88 9.74
C PHE A 193 -3.00 -1.68 9.99
N ASP A 194 -3.60 -0.54 10.31
CA ASP A 194 -2.90 0.71 10.61
C ASP A 194 -2.08 0.63 11.89
N GLY A 195 -2.67 0.07 12.95
CA GLY A 195 -2.01 -0.08 14.26
C GLY A 195 -0.76 -0.96 14.20
N ILE A 196 -0.77 -1.99 13.33
CA ILE A 196 0.41 -2.84 13.10
C ILE A 196 1.54 -2.05 12.46
N CYS A 197 1.25 -1.18 11.50
CA CYS A 197 2.27 -0.41 10.79
C CYS A 197 2.96 0.64 11.69
N LEU A 198 2.20 1.29 12.58
CA LEU A 198 2.76 2.23 13.57
C LEU A 198 3.61 1.55 14.62
N GLY A 199 3.18 0.38 15.13
CA GLY A 199 3.94 -0.38 16.12
C GLY A 199 5.31 -0.83 15.62
N LEU A 200 5.48 -1.05 14.31
CA LEU A 200 6.74 -1.43 13.67
C LEU A 200 7.68 -0.25 13.41
N CYS A 201 7.17 0.99 13.41
CA CYS A 201 7.98 2.21 13.20
C CYS A 201 8.58 2.76 14.52
N HIS A 202 8.21 2.18 15.68
CA HIS A 202 8.71 2.60 16.99
C HIS A 202 10.22 2.40 17.24
N THR A 203 10.97 1.82 16.30
CA THR A 203 12.45 1.80 16.35
C THR A 203 13.11 3.08 15.79
N CYS A 204 12.34 4.08 15.36
CA CYS A 204 12.84 5.37 14.87
C CYS A 204 12.69 6.55 15.85
N TRP A 205 12.46 6.28 17.15
CA TRP A 205 12.49 7.29 18.22
C TRP A 205 13.81 7.26 18.96
#